data_AF-A0A1I0A283-F1
#
_entry.id   AF-A0A1I0A283-F1
#
_cell.length_a   1.000
_cell.length_b   1.000
_cell.length_c   1.000
_cell.angle_alpha   90.00
_cell.angle_beta   90.00
_cell.angle_gamma   90.00
#
_symmetry.space_group_name_H-M   'P 1'
#
loop_
_entity.id
_entity.type
_entity.pdbx_description
1 polymer ?
#
loop_
_entity_poly.entity_id
_entity_poly.type
_entity_poly.pdbx_seq_one_letter_code
_entity_poly.pdbx_strand_id
1 'polypeptide(L)' 'MDGSFVRDICVDSTARVMVASINNIAQEMGLKTVAEFVENQAIVDELRQLGVDYAQGFHLGKPRPLSEQVEVRMMPR' A
#
# COMPACT_ATOMS: atom_id res chain seq x y z
N MET A 1 -5.23 -3.49 0.10
CA MET A 1 -6.08 -2.71 -0.82
C MET A 1 -5.68 -3.10 -2.22
N ASP A 2 -6.68 -3.31 -3.08
CA ASP A 2 -6.44 -3.87 -4.41
C ASP A 2 -5.56 -2.95 -5.27
N GLY A 3 -4.60 -3.58 -5.96
CA GLY A 3 -3.63 -2.88 -6.80
C GLY A 3 -4.22 -2.12 -7.98
N SER A 4 -5.41 -2.52 -8.47
CA SER A 4 -6.09 -1.83 -9.57
C SER A 4 -6.41 -0.37 -9.21
N PHE A 5 -6.97 -0.13 -8.01
CA PHE A 5 -7.25 1.23 -7.55
C PHE A 5 -5.97 2.00 -7.20
N VAL A 6 -4.96 1.32 -6.65
CA VAL A 6 -3.71 1.98 -6.25
C VAL A 6 -2.90 2.44 -7.45
N ARG A 7 -2.88 1.66 -8.55
CA ARG A 7 -2.17 2.03 -9.78
C ARG A 7 -2.66 3.35 -10.37
N ASP A 8 -3.97 3.54 -10.36
CA ASP A 8 -4.62 4.66 -11.04
C ASP A 8 -4.92 5.84 -10.09
N ILE A 9 -4.47 5.77 -8.83
CA ILE A 9 -4.80 6.74 -7.77
C ILE A 9 -4.44 8.19 -8.08
N CYS A 10 -3.40 8.42 -8.89
CA CYS A 10 -2.94 9.75 -9.28
C CYS A 10 -3.69 10.33 -10.48
N VAL A 11 -4.42 9.50 -11.24
CA VAL A 11 -5.00 9.88 -12.55
C VAL A 11 -6.50 9.64 -12.65
N ASP A 12 -7.06 8.80 -11.79
CA ASP A 12 -8.49 8.53 -11.70
C ASP A 12 -9.03 8.95 -10.32
N SER A 13 -9.94 9.92 -10.33
CA SER A 13 -10.61 10.41 -9.12
C SER A 13 -11.47 9.33 -8.46
N THR A 14 -12.04 8.40 -9.24
CA THR A 14 -12.83 7.28 -8.71
C THR A 14 -11.92 6.34 -7.92
N ALA A 15 -10.79 5.94 -8.49
CA ALA A 15 -9.77 5.16 -7.81
C ALA A 15 -9.30 5.83 -6.51
N ARG A 16 -9.03 7.14 -6.53
CA ARG A 16 -8.66 7.92 -5.33
C ARG A 16 -9.75 7.87 -4.25
N VAL A 17 -11.02 8.09 -4.62
CA VAL A 17 -12.15 8.04 -3.69
C VAL A 17 -12.34 6.63 -3.10
N MET A 18 -12.16 5.58 -3.91
CA MET A 18 -12.23 4.20 -3.44
C MET A 18 -11.14 3.91 -2.41
N VAL A 19 -9.89 4.32 -2.68
CA VAL A 19 -8.78 4.16 -1.74
C VAL A 19 -9.07 4.92 -0.44
N ALA A 20 -9.45 6.18 -0.52
CA ALA A 20 -9.78 6.98 0.66
C ALA A 20 -10.91 6.36 1.49
N SER A 21 -11.97 5.88 0.84
CA SER A 21 -13.13 5.30 1.53
C SER A 21 -12.78 4.00 2.26
N ILE A 22 -12.03 3.11 1.61
CA ILE A 22 -11.55 1.86 2.23
C ILE A 22 -10.64 2.17 3.42
N ASN A 23 -9.74 3.15 3.29
CA ASN A 23 -8.85 3.54 4.37
C ASN A 23 -9.63 4.10 5.58
N ASN A 24 -10.60 4.98 5.33
CA ASN A 24 -11.44 5.54 6.39
C ASN A 24 -12.21 4.44 7.14
N ILE A 25 -12.81 3.49 6.42
CA ILE A 25 -13.52 2.36 7.04
C ILE A 25 -12.57 1.53 7.92
N ALA A 26 -11.35 1.25 7.42
CA ALA A 26 -10.35 0.51 8.20
C ALA A 26 -9.95 1.28 9.47
N GLN A 27 -9.76 2.59 9.39
CA GLN A 27 -9.44 3.44 10.54
C GLN A 27 -10.56 3.41 11.60
N GLU A 28 -11.82 3.56 11.19
CA GLU A 28 -12.99 3.45 12.09
C GLU A 28 -13.08 2.08 12.77
N MET A 29 -12.63 1.02 12.08
CA MET A 29 -12.55 -0.33 12.63
C MET A 29 -11.29 -0.59 13.47
N GLY A 30 -10.38 0.38 13.60
CA GLY A 30 -9.08 0.21 14.28
C GLY A 30 -8.13 -0.75 13.55
N LEU A 31 -8.30 -0.93 12.24
CA LEU A 31 -7.47 -1.78 11.40
C LEU A 31 -6.42 -0.96 10.65
N LYS A 32 -5.26 -1.57 10.42
CA LYS A 32 -4.21 -0.99 9.58
C LYS A 32 -4.37 -1.40 8.12
N THR A 33 -4.03 -0.50 7.19
CA THR A 33 -4.14 -0.76 5.75
C THR A 33 -2.79 -1.01 5.08
N VAL A 34 -2.78 -1.91 4.11
CA VAL A 34 -1.67 -2.10 3.17
C VAL A 34 -2.18 -1.80 1.77
N ALA A 35 -1.59 -0.84 1.07
CA ALA A 35 -1.81 -0.62 -0.36
C ALA A 35 -0.82 -1.43 -1.19
N GLU A 36 -1.31 -2.21 -2.15
CA GLU A 36 -0.48 -3.03 -3.03
C GLU A 36 -0.29 -2.37 -4.39
N PHE A 37 0.72 -2.80 -5.15
CA PHE A 37 0.99 -2.34 -6.51
C PHE A 37 1.57 -0.91 -6.64
N VAL A 38 2.34 -0.47 -5.64
CA VAL A 38 3.03 0.83 -5.67
C VAL A 38 4.25 0.83 -6.63
N GLU A 39 4.10 1.48 -7.78
CA GLU A 39 5.09 1.44 -8.88
C GLU A 39 5.90 2.73 -9.07
N ASN A 40 5.58 3.82 -8.38
CA ASN A 40 6.36 5.06 -8.45
C ASN A 40 6.17 5.94 -7.20
N GLN A 41 6.97 7.01 -7.12
CA GLN A 41 6.95 7.94 -5.98
C GLN A 41 5.64 8.73 -5.86
N ALA A 42 4.98 9.07 -6.96
CA ALA A 42 3.73 9.82 -6.91
C ALA A 42 2.62 9.03 -6.21
N ILE A 43 2.55 7.71 -6.46
CA ILE A 43 1.63 6.81 -5.75
C ILE A 43 1.95 6.78 -4.25
N VAL A 44 3.23 6.72 -3.86
CA VAL A 44 3.63 6.76 -2.44
C VAL A 44 3.16 8.04 -1.76
N ASP A 45 3.37 9.19 -2.41
CA ASP A 45 3.03 10.48 -1.84
C ASP A 45 1.50 10.64 -1.71
N GLU A 46 0.75 10.14 -2.69
CA GLU A 46 -0.71 10.11 -2.65
C GLU A 46 -1.25 9.22 -1.51
N LEU A 47 -0.73 8.00 -1.37
CA LEU A 47 -1.11 7.09 -0.29
C LEU A 47 -0.79 7.68 1.10
N ARG A 48 0.34 8.38 1.24
CA ARG A 48 0.69 9.10 2.48
C ARG A 48 -0.31 10.21 2.79
N GLN A 49 -0.73 10.99 1.79
CA GLN A 49 -1.73 12.05 2.00
C GLN A 49 -3.08 11.48 2.45
N LEU A 50 -3.46 10.30 1.95
CA LEU A 50 -4.68 9.61 2.35
C LEU A 50 -4.56 8.89 3.71
N GLY A 51 -3.38 8.87 4.33
CA GLY A 51 -3.17 8.24 5.63
C GLY A 51 -3.17 6.71 5.59
N VAL A 52 -2.73 6.11 4.49
CA VAL A 52 -2.54 4.65 4.38
C VAL A 52 -1.31 4.22 5.20
N ASP A 53 -1.42 3.17 6.02
CA ASP A 53 -0.38 2.79 6.98
C ASP A 53 0.87 2.17 6.32
N TYR A 54 0.64 1.30 5.34
CA TYR A 54 1.68 0.50 4.71
C TYR A 54 1.50 0.42 3.20
N ALA A 55 2.61 0.21 2.50
CA ALA A 55 2.63 0.10 1.05
C ALA A 55 3.55 -1.04 0.60
N GLN A 56 3.13 -1.73 -0.46
CA GLN A 56 3.90 -2.75 -1.15
C GLN A 56 3.88 -2.49 -2.65
N GLY A 57 5.02 -2.60 -3.30
CA GLY A 57 5.11 -2.53 -4.75
C GLY A 57 6.55 -2.45 -5.24
N PHE A 58 6.74 -2.58 -6.55
CA PHE A 58 8.06 -2.71 -7.15
C PHE A 58 8.93 -1.46 -6.96
N HIS A 59 8.33 -0.29 -6.76
CA HIS A 59 9.06 0.93 -6.40
C HIS A 59 9.71 0.85 -5.02
N LEU A 60 9.08 0.14 -4.09
CA LEU A 60 9.55 -0.01 -2.71
C LEU A 60 10.48 -1.21 -2.54
N GLY A 61 10.23 -2.26 -3.32
CA GLY A 61 11.05 -3.46 -3.33
C GLY A 61 10.39 -4.55 -4.15
N LYS A 62 11.16 -5.18 -5.04
CA LYS A 62 10.68 -6.33 -5.79
C LYS A 62 10.67 -7.58 -4.90
N PRO A 63 9.70 -8.51 -5.10
CA PRO A 63 9.77 -9.84 -4.51
C PRO A 63 11.12 -10.47 -4.86
N ARG A 64 11.77 -11.05 -3.84
CA ARG A 64 13.07 -11.71 -3.96
C ARG A 64 13.08 -13.00 -3.15
N PRO A 65 13.85 -14.02 -3.55
CA PRO A 65 14.02 -15.24 -2.77
C PRO A 65 14.37 -14.95 -1.31
N LEU A 66 13.92 -15.81 -0.40
CA LEU A 66 14.18 -15.68 1.03
C LEU A 66 15.70 -15.66 1.34
N SER A 67 16.49 -16.42 0.57
CA SER A 67 17.95 -16.46 0.66
C SER A 67 18.63 -15.12 0.39
N GLU A 68 17.95 -14.19 -0.28
CA GLU A 68 18.44 -12.86 -0.62
C GLU A 68 17.85 -11.77 0.29
N GLN A 69 17.05 -12.14 1.29
CA GLN A 69 16.53 -11.23 2.30
C GLN A 69 17.53 -11.09 3.45
N VAL A 70 17.79 -9.85 3.87
CA VAL A 70 18.64 -9.56 5.03
C VAL A 70 17.79 -9.77 6.28
N GLU A 71 18.31 -10.59 7.21
CA GLU A 71 17.82 -10.80 8.58
C GLU A 71 16.29 -10.80 8.74
N VAL A 72 15.64 -11.89 8.33
CA VAL A 72 14.20 -12.09 8.56
C VAL A 72 13.96 -12.38 10.03
N ARG A 73 13.49 -11.37 10.77
CA ARG A 73 13.00 -11.58 12.13
C ARG A 73 11.67 -12.35 12.07
N MET A 74 11.73 -13.65 12.34
CA MET A 74 10.52 -14.45 12.52
C MET A 74 9.71 -13.88 13.70
N MET A 75 8.42 -13.61 13.47
CA MET A 75 7.52 -13.35 14.58
C MET A 75 7.24 -14.65 15.33
N PRO A 76 7.35 -14.68 16.67
CA PRO A 76 6.91 -15.84 17.44
C PRO A 76 5.41 -16.06 17.20
N ARG A 77 5.03 -17.34 17.12
CA ARG A 77 3.63 -17.76 17.01
C ARG A 77 2.83 -17.41 18.24
#